data_AF-A0A6H0G094-F1
#
_entry.id   AF-A0A6H0G094-F1
#
_cell.length_a   1.000
_cell.length_b   1.000
_cell.length_c   1.000
_cell.angle_alpha   90.00
_cell.angle_beta   90.00
_cell.angle_gamma   90.00
#
_symmetry.space_group_name_H-M   'P 1'
#
loop_
_entity.id
_entity.type
_entity.pdbx_description
1 polymer ?
#
loop_
_entity_poly.entity_id
_entity_poly.type
_entity_poly.pdbx_seq_one_letter_code
_entity_poly.pdbx_strand_id
1 'polypeptide(L)'
;MHHLSDLNSKKAWTELGDKDKRMLEGGGIKEDDWTILQQVDRTEALGGESLITNKDIFNIPDDQILQHHSFNPEGFTPAQLIDEAFKLKEQLANKYMNYIYTETNASVLEVGARENTLMSIGTEKGTIGNELLRFFWQFKQFPFAMLTRMWYRGMSQGTPQAKFIYLAKLFAYTTLMGGLVDQIQNITKGQDLDDPTTMDFFLKSIVKGGSASFLADAVSATADPTDRSFKDWIIPAAFKDVGNVATMVSGAGQHYLEERESSYGAEAVNTIKNNTPFQNVWYTRLVFDRIVIAELQDMFDEGYRERKQYRLETQHNQGFWWDLDNEEVRLPEINM
;
A
#
# COMPACT_ATOMS: atom_id res chain seq x y z
N MET A 1 17.83 5.18 12.88
CA MET A 1 19.25 5.31 13.31
C MET A 1 19.43 4.97 14.78
N HIS A 2 18.68 5.60 15.69
CA HIS A 2 18.79 5.43 17.15
C HIS A 2 18.74 3.98 17.64
N HIS A 3 17.69 3.23 17.26
CA HIS A 3 17.49 1.87 17.75
C HIS A 3 18.63 0.90 17.39
N LEU A 4 19.17 1.01 16.18
CA LEU A 4 20.25 0.16 15.70
C LEU A 4 21.57 0.44 16.41
N SER A 5 21.90 1.73 16.59
CA SER A 5 23.10 2.14 17.32
C SER A 5 23.03 1.64 18.77
N ASP A 6 21.88 1.83 19.43
CA ASP A 6 21.66 1.38 20.81
C ASP A 6 21.74 -0.15 20.96
N LEU A 7 21.13 -0.89 20.03
CA LEU A 7 21.24 -2.35 19.93
C LEU A 7 22.69 -2.80 19.79
N ASN A 8 23.45 -2.16 18.90
CA ASN A 8 24.84 -2.49 18.65
C ASN A 8 25.73 -2.28 19.88
N SER A 9 25.46 -1.25 20.69
CA SER A 9 26.24 -1.01 21.94
C SER A 9 25.99 -2.04 23.03
N LYS A 10 24.79 -2.64 23.06
CA LYS A 10 24.32 -3.41 24.21
C LYS A 10 24.37 -4.92 24.00
N LYS A 11 24.36 -5.37 22.75
CA LYS A 11 24.21 -6.80 22.42
C LYS A 11 25.28 -7.28 21.46
N ALA A 12 25.91 -8.39 21.81
CA ALA A 12 26.72 -9.17 20.86
C ALA A 12 25.82 -9.81 19.80
N TRP A 13 26.39 -10.19 18.64
CA TRP A 13 25.61 -10.80 17.55
C TRP A 13 24.84 -12.05 18.01
N THR A 14 25.47 -12.87 18.85
CA THR A 14 24.86 -14.09 19.42
C THR A 14 23.61 -13.81 20.25
N GLU A 15 23.54 -12.66 20.92
CA GLU A 15 22.46 -12.22 21.80
C GLU A 15 21.29 -11.56 21.05
N LEU A 16 21.43 -11.34 19.74
CA LEU A 16 20.35 -10.84 18.90
C LEU A 16 19.28 -11.93 18.69
N GLY A 17 18.01 -11.53 18.73
CA GLY A 17 16.90 -12.43 18.44
C GLY A 17 16.84 -12.80 16.95
N ASP A 18 16.20 -13.94 16.64
CA ASP A 18 16.12 -14.46 15.26
C ASP A 18 15.46 -13.49 14.25
N LYS A 19 14.60 -12.59 14.73
CA LYS A 19 13.99 -11.56 13.88
C LYS A 19 14.98 -10.44 13.55
N ASP A 20 15.70 -9.96 14.55
CA ASP A 20 16.67 -8.88 14.40
C ASP A 20 17.83 -9.33 13.50
N LYS A 21 18.35 -10.55 13.71
CA LYS A 21 19.35 -11.18 12.84
C LYS A 21 18.88 -11.22 11.38
N ARG A 22 17.67 -11.72 11.12
CA ARG A 22 17.12 -11.75 9.76
C ARG A 22 16.97 -10.37 9.14
N MET A 23 16.60 -9.35 9.92
CA MET A 23 16.50 -7.98 9.41
C MET A 23 17.87 -7.42 9.04
N LEU A 24 18.87 -7.61 9.89
CA LEU A 24 20.25 -7.17 9.64
C LEU A 24 20.87 -7.88 8.44
N GLU A 25 20.71 -9.21 8.36
CA GLU A 25 21.15 -10.01 7.22
C GLU A 25 20.43 -9.60 5.93
N GLY A 26 19.14 -9.26 6.00
CA GLY A 26 18.38 -8.71 4.88
C GLY A 26 18.90 -7.37 4.37
N GLY A 27 19.55 -6.58 5.23
CA GLY A 27 20.30 -5.37 4.87
C GLY A 27 21.75 -5.61 4.48
N GLY A 28 22.21 -6.86 4.49
CA GLY A 28 23.59 -7.23 4.17
C GLY A 28 24.59 -7.05 5.33
N ILE A 29 24.13 -6.73 6.54
CA ILE A 29 24.94 -6.66 7.75
C ILE A 29 25.07 -8.07 8.32
N LYS A 30 26.29 -8.59 8.37
CA LYS A 30 26.60 -9.91 8.97
C LYS A 30 27.25 -9.74 10.34
N GLU A 31 27.51 -10.86 11.01
CA GLU A 31 28.24 -10.91 12.28
C GLU A 31 29.59 -10.16 12.22
N ASP A 32 30.32 -10.34 11.12
CA ASP A 32 31.59 -9.67 10.88
C ASP A 32 31.43 -8.14 10.87
N ASP A 33 30.48 -7.65 10.07
CA ASP A 33 30.17 -6.21 10.00
C ASP A 33 29.68 -5.67 11.36
N TRP A 34 28.88 -6.46 12.11
CA TRP A 34 28.34 -6.08 13.42
C TRP A 34 29.42 -5.86 14.47
N THR A 35 30.43 -6.73 14.48
CA THR A 35 31.54 -6.68 15.44
C THR A 35 32.47 -5.50 15.16
N ILE A 36 32.74 -5.15 13.89
CA ILE A 36 33.46 -3.91 13.54
C ILE A 36 32.68 -2.69 14.01
N LEU A 37 31.36 -2.66 13.75
CA LEU A 37 30.51 -1.52 14.12
C LEU A 37 30.48 -1.26 15.63
N GLN A 38 30.74 -2.28 16.47
CA GLN A 38 30.88 -2.12 17.92
C GLN A 38 32.15 -1.39 18.34
N GLN A 39 33.19 -1.43 17.52
CA GLN A 39 34.49 -0.80 17.79
C GLN A 39 34.56 0.65 17.30
N VAL A 40 33.51 1.13 16.63
CA VAL A 40 33.46 2.48 16.09
C VAL A 40 33.24 3.51 17.20
N ASP A 41 34.10 4.54 17.23
CA ASP A 41 33.92 5.71 18.08
C ASP A 41 32.69 6.50 17.65
N ARG A 42 31.67 6.50 18.49
CA ARG A 42 30.34 7.04 18.15
C ARG A 42 30.28 8.54 18.37
N THR A 43 29.67 9.24 17.43
CA THR A 43 29.35 10.66 17.61
C THR A 43 28.14 10.80 18.54
N GLU A 44 28.28 11.61 19.60
CA GLU A 44 27.14 12.02 20.42
C GLU A 44 26.30 13.07 19.67
N ALA A 45 25.02 12.76 19.47
CA ALA A 45 24.05 13.71 18.95
C ALA A 45 23.76 14.79 20.00
N LEU A 46 23.23 15.94 19.55
CA LEU A 46 22.79 17.05 20.40
C LEU A 46 21.78 16.65 21.50
N GLY A 47 21.11 15.50 21.34
CA GLY A 47 20.20 14.91 22.32
C GLY A 47 20.84 13.95 23.34
N GLY A 48 22.17 13.80 23.36
CA GLY A 48 22.89 12.89 24.26
C GLY A 48 22.91 11.42 23.82
N GLU A 49 22.49 11.15 22.59
CA GLU A 49 22.44 9.79 22.03
C GLU A 49 23.68 9.48 21.19
N SER A 50 24.31 8.34 21.42
CA SER A 50 25.47 7.90 20.63
C SER A 50 25.02 7.29 19.30
N LEU A 51 25.40 7.92 18.19
CA LEU A 51 25.07 7.47 16.83
C LEU A 51 26.33 7.03 16.09
N ILE A 52 26.17 6.05 15.20
CA ILE A 52 27.19 5.71 14.21
C ILE A 52 26.87 6.51 12.94
N THR A 53 27.81 7.35 12.52
CA THR A 53 27.75 8.10 11.26
C THR A 53 28.76 7.55 10.25
N ASN A 54 28.62 7.93 8.98
CA ASN A 54 29.63 7.56 7.96
C ASN A 54 31.03 8.05 8.37
N LYS A 55 31.12 9.24 8.95
CA LYS A 55 32.39 9.81 9.42
C LYS A 55 33.04 8.90 10.47
N ASP A 56 32.25 8.37 11.39
CA ASP A 56 32.74 7.49 12.45
C ASP A 56 33.31 6.18 11.87
N ILE A 57 32.65 5.62 10.84
CA ILE A 57 33.14 4.43 10.13
C ILE A 57 34.46 4.73 9.38
N PHE A 58 34.58 5.91 8.76
CA PHE A 58 35.82 6.28 8.07
C PHE A 58 36.99 6.58 9.03
N ASN A 59 36.70 6.93 10.28
CA ASN A 59 37.70 7.20 11.33
C ASN A 59 38.30 5.93 11.96
N ILE A 60 37.76 4.74 11.69
CA ILE A 60 38.35 3.47 12.17
C ILE A 60 39.83 3.41 11.73
N PRO A 61 40.80 3.04 12.57
CA PRO A 61 42.18 2.86 12.13
C PRO A 61 42.31 1.84 10.98
N ASP A 62 43.11 2.16 9.96
CA ASP A 62 43.28 1.28 8.77
C ASP A 62 43.78 -0.11 9.16
N ASP A 63 44.67 -0.19 10.15
CA ASP A 63 45.20 -1.47 10.66
C ASP A 63 44.11 -2.35 11.28
N GLN A 64 43.13 -1.73 11.96
CA GLN A 64 42.04 -2.47 12.62
C GLN A 64 41.10 -3.09 11.60
N ILE A 65 40.70 -2.35 10.55
CA ILE A 65 39.77 -2.89 9.55
C ILE A 65 40.41 -3.98 8.69
N LEU A 66 41.71 -3.85 8.38
CA LEU A 66 42.47 -4.86 7.65
C LEU A 66 42.67 -6.13 8.49
N GLN A 67 42.98 -5.98 9.79
CA GLN A 67 43.11 -7.10 10.71
C GLN A 67 41.77 -7.84 10.89
N HIS A 68 40.68 -7.10 11.02
CA HIS A 68 39.35 -7.66 11.20
C HIS A 68 38.91 -8.51 10.00
N HIS A 69 39.16 -8.04 8.78
CA HIS A 69 38.88 -8.81 7.55
C HIS A 69 39.95 -9.86 7.22
N SER A 70 40.89 -10.15 8.12
CA SER A 70 41.97 -11.14 7.93
C SER A 70 42.76 -10.90 6.64
N PHE A 71 42.97 -9.63 6.26
CA PHE A 71 43.69 -9.27 5.04
C PHE A 71 45.17 -9.64 5.18
N ASN A 72 45.73 -10.38 4.22
CA ASN A 72 47.17 -10.67 4.21
C ASN A 72 47.92 -9.48 3.60
N PRO A 73 48.73 -8.73 4.38
CA PRO A 73 49.48 -7.59 3.86
C PRO A 73 50.67 -7.99 2.97
N GLU A 74 51.01 -9.27 2.88
CA GLU A 74 52.12 -9.76 2.06
C GLU A 74 51.93 -9.42 0.58
N GLY A 75 52.87 -8.65 0.02
CA GLY A 75 52.91 -8.29 -1.40
C GLY A 75 52.28 -6.94 -1.75
N PHE A 76 51.70 -6.22 -0.79
CA PHE A 76 51.10 -4.90 -1.01
C PHE A 76 52.06 -3.76 -0.64
N THR A 77 52.05 -2.69 -1.44
CA THR A 77 52.72 -1.43 -1.09
C THR A 77 51.92 -0.65 -0.04
N PRO A 78 52.55 0.24 0.75
CA PRO A 78 51.83 1.05 1.75
C PRO A 78 50.65 1.84 1.18
N ALA A 79 50.76 2.32 -0.07
CA ALA A 79 49.69 3.04 -0.75
C ALA A 79 48.50 2.14 -1.12
N GLN A 80 48.76 0.86 -1.46
CA GLN A 80 47.69 -0.10 -1.80
C GLN A 80 46.96 -0.59 -0.54
N LEU A 81 47.63 -0.70 0.60
CA LEU A 81 46.99 -1.04 1.87
C LEU A 81 45.98 0.02 2.32
N ILE A 82 46.33 1.31 2.13
CA ILE A 82 45.43 2.43 2.42
C ILE A 82 44.20 2.39 1.48
N ASP A 83 44.40 2.11 0.20
CA ASP A 83 43.30 2.00 -0.77
C ASP A 83 42.34 0.84 -0.43
N GLU A 84 42.88 -0.32 -0.03
CA GLU A 84 42.04 -1.45 0.40
C GLU A 84 41.32 -1.19 1.73
N ALA A 85 41.99 -0.58 2.71
CA ALA A 85 41.33 -0.16 3.94
C ALA A 85 40.19 0.83 3.65
N PHE A 86 40.40 1.76 2.73
CA PHE A 86 39.36 2.70 2.29
C PHE A 86 38.16 1.99 1.64
N LYS A 87 38.40 1.03 0.74
CA LYS A 87 37.31 0.25 0.11
C LYS A 87 36.50 -0.55 1.13
N LEU A 88 37.16 -1.16 2.12
CA LEU A 88 36.48 -1.91 3.18
C LEU A 88 35.61 -0.98 4.05
N LYS A 89 36.13 0.19 4.41
CA LYS A 89 35.37 1.24 5.12
C LYS A 89 34.18 1.70 4.30
N GLU A 90 34.36 1.95 3.01
CA GLU A 90 33.30 2.36 2.10
C GLU A 90 32.21 1.29 1.97
N GLN A 91 32.60 0.01 1.84
CA GLN A 91 31.65 -1.10 1.81
C GLN A 91 30.84 -1.21 3.11
N LEU A 92 31.50 -1.10 4.27
CA LEU A 92 30.83 -1.13 5.57
C LEU A 92 29.87 0.07 5.73
N ALA A 93 30.33 1.27 5.39
CA ALA A 93 29.50 2.48 5.41
C ALA A 93 28.28 2.35 4.49
N ASN A 94 28.47 1.83 3.28
CA ASN A 94 27.39 1.61 2.33
C ASN A 94 26.38 0.57 2.85
N LYS A 95 26.82 -0.56 3.39
CA LYS A 95 25.92 -1.56 4.01
C LYS A 95 25.12 -0.97 5.17
N TYR A 96 25.79 -0.30 6.10
CA TYR A 96 25.17 0.30 7.27
C TYR A 96 24.14 1.36 6.88
N MET A 97 24.52 2.24 5.96
CA MET A 97 23.67 3.33 5.51
C MET A 97 22.50 2.82 4.64
N ASN A 98 22.72 1.80 3.81
CA ASN A 98 21.64 1.13 3.07
C ASN A 98 20.62 0.51 4.02
N TYR A 99 21.05 -0.13 5.11
CA TYR A 99 20.13 -0.65 6.11
C TYR A 99 19.33 0.47 6.79
N ILE A 100 20.00 1.55 7.22
CA ILE A 100 19.32 2.72 7.82
C ILE A 100 18.29 3.32 6.86
N TYR A 101 18.67 3.54 5.60
CA TYR A 101 17.75 4.10 4.61
C TYR A 101 16.59 3.14 4.34
N THR A 102 16.84 1.83 4.30
CA THR A 102 15.77 0.84 4.14
C THR A 102 14.78 0.90 5.29
N GLU A 103 15.25 1.01 6.53
CA GLU A 103 14.40 1.09 7.73
C GLU A 103 13.67 2.44 7.84
N THR A 104 14.34 3.52 7.47
CA THR A 104 13.76 4.88 7.46
C THR A 104 12.72 5.01 6.34
N ASN A 105 13.02 4.49 5.15
CA ASN A 105 12.10 4.43 4.03
C ASN A 105 10.95 3.45 4.28
N ALA A 106 11.12 2.44 5.13
CA ALA A 106 10.00 1.64 5.59
C ALA A 106 9.03 2.47 6.46
N SER A 107 9.55 3.45 7.20
CA SER A 107 8.80 4.34 8.09
C SER A 107 8.16 5.53 7.36
N VAL A 108 8.82 6.06 6.32
CA VAL A 108 8.27 7.12 5.46
C VAL A 108 7.71 6.49 4.19
N LEU A 109 6.42 6.65 3.93
CA LEU A 109 5.76 6.06 2.77
C LEU A 109 6.12 6.82 1.49
N GLU A 110 7.32 6.57 0.96
CA GLU A 110 7.77 7.03 -0.34
C GLU A 110 7.55 5.99 -1.42
N VAL A 111 7.30 6.49 -2.63
CA VAL A 111 7.21 5.69 -3.84
C VAL A 111 8.63 5.43 -4.35
N GLY A 112 9.09 4.20 -4.23
CA GLY A 112 10.43 3.81 -4.66
C GLY A 112 10.56 3.69 -6.19
N ALA A 113 11.79 3.42 -6.64
CA ALA A 113 12.09 3.21 -8.05
C ALA A 113 11.38 1.98 -8.63
N ARG A 114 11.16 0.94 -7.82
CA ARG A 114 10.44 -0.29 -8.21
C ARG A 114 8.97 -0.02 -8.46
N GLU A 115 8.33 0.70 -7.54
CA GLU A 115 6.93 1.13 -7.66
C GLU A 115 6.74 2.05 -8.88
N ASN A 116 7.64 3.01 -9.09
CA ASN A 116 7.59 3.89 -10.25
C ASN A 116 7.69 3.12 -11.57
N THR A 117 8.51 2.07 -11.62
CA THR A 117 8.63 1.21 -12.80
C THR A 117 7.33 0.44 -13.05
N LEU A 118 6.74 -0.17 -12.00
CA LEU A 118 5.46 -0.86 -12.09
C LEU A 118 4.33 0.07 -12.54
N MET A 119 4.24 1.28 -11.98
CA MET A 119 3.21 2.26 -12.32
C MET A 119 3.36 2.81 -13.74
N SER A 120 4.57 2.86 -14.28
CA SER A 120 4.82 3.30 -15.65
C SER A 120 4.43 2.26 -16.71
N ILE A 121 4.20 0.99 -16.34
CA ILE A 121 3.80 -0.12 -17.22
C ILE A 121 4.64 -0.16 -18.51
N GLY A 122 5.94 0.17 -18.43
CA GLY A 122 6.85 0.19 -19.58
C GLY A 122 6.48 1.18 -20.69
N THR A 123 5.59 2.15 -20.44
CA THR A 123 5.15 3.13 -21.44
C THR A 123 6.15 4.28 -21.58
N GLU A 124 6.39 4.72 -22.81
CA GLU A 124 7.30 5.84 -23.10
C GLU A 124 6.74 7.16 -22.57
N LYS A 125 7.61 7.98 -21.99
CA LYS A 125 7.27 9.34 -21.51
C LYS A 125 6.79 10.20 -22.67
N GLY A 126 5.71 10.96 -22.48
CA GLY A 126 5.15 11.85 -23.50
C GLY A 126 4.09 11.24 -24.41
N THR A 127 3.72 9.97 -24.23
CA THR A 127 2.51 9.40 -24.87
C THR A 127 1.26 9.79 -24.09
N ILE A 128 0.14 10.07 -24.78
CA ILE A 128 -1.14 10.44 -24.15
C ILE A 128 -1.56 9.37 -23.13
N GLY A 129 -1.39 8.08 -23.45
CA GLY A 129 -1.70 6.98 -22.55
C GLY A 129 -0.86 7.00 -21.26
N ASN A 130 0.44 7.27 -21.36
CA ASN A 130 1.31 7.33 -20.18
C ASN A 130 1.00 8.55 -19.30
N GLU A 131 0.72 9.72 -19.89
CA GLU A 131 0.37 10.90 -19.11
C GLU A 131 -0.96 10.72 -18.37
N LEU A 132 -1.95 10.06 -18.98
CA LEU A 132 -3.20 9.68 -18.28
C LEU A 132 -2.96 8.66 -17.16
N LEU A 133 -2.10 7.68 -17.41
CA LEU A 133 -1.75 6.66 -16.42
C LEU A 133 -0.99 7.27 -15.23
N ARG A 134 -0.07 8.20 -15.49
CA ARG A 134 0.64 8.98 -14.46
C ARG A 134 -0.31 9.85 -13.66
N PHE A 135 -1.25 10.51 -14.34
CA PHE A 135 -2.31 11.28 -13.69
C PHE A 135 -3.19 10.41 -12.79
N PHE A 136 -3.52 9.19 -13.21
CA PHE A 136 -4.22 8.24 -12.35
C PHE A 136 -3.38 7.81 -11.14
N TRP A 137 -2.14 7.41 -11.37
CA TRP A 137 -1.25 6.92 -10.32
C TRP A 137 -0.90 7.98 -9.29
N GLN A 138 -0.85 9.26 -9.63
CA GLN A 138 -0.54 10.31 -8.64
C GLN A 138 -1.47 10.27 -7.42
N PHE A 139 -2.73 9.83 -7.60
CA PHE A 139 -3.73 9.71 -6.53
C PHE A 139 -3.71 8.36 -5.81
N LYS A 140 -3.07 7.34 -6.41
CA LYS A 140 -3.09 5.94 -5.92
C LYS A 140 -1.70 5.40 -5.56
N GLN A 141 -0.63 6.16 -5.84
CA GLN A 141 0.76 5.74 -5.66
C GLN A 141 1.11 5.40 -4.21
N PHE A 142 0.55 6.10 -3.23
CA PHE A 142 0.82 5.86 -1.82
C PHE A 142 0.17 4.57 -1.32
N PRO A 143 -1.15 4.36 -1.47
CA PRO A 143 -1.75 3.05 -1.19
C PRO A 143 -1.06 1.91 -1.93
N PHE A 144 -0.69 2.12 -3.19
CA PHE A 144 0.03 1.13 -3.98
C PHE A 144 1.40 0.78 -3.38
N ALA A 145 2.22 1.79 -3.06
CA ALA A 145 3.51 1.58 -2.39
C ALA A 145 3.37 0.85 -1.05
N MET A 146 2.27 1.10 -0.33
CA MET A 146 1.99 0.39 0.91
C MET A 146 1.69 -1.10 0.65
N LEU A 147 0.86 -1.40 -0.35
CA LEU A 147 0.53 -2.77 -0.74
C LEU A 147 1.76 -3.51 -1.28
N THR A 148 2.59 -2.88 -2.12
CA THR A 148 3.82 -3.51 -2.64
C THR A 148 4.79 -3.84 -1.52
N ARG A 149 4.96 -2.97 -0.51
CA ARG A 149 5.80 -3.25 0.67
C ARG A 149 5.30 -4.47 1.45
N MET A 150 3.98 -4.56 1.69
CA MET A 150 3.39 -5.72 2.36
C MET A 150 3.57 -6.99 1.53
N TRP A 151 3.41 -6.88 0.20
CA TRP A 151 3.60 -7.97 -0.74
C TRP A 151 5.04 -8.48 -0.75
N TYR A 152 6.03 -7.59 -0.93
CA TYR A 152 7.44 -7.94 -0.93
C TYR A 152 7.86 -8.60 0.40
N ARG A 153 7.36 -8.09 1.52
CA ARG A 153 7.59 -8.69 2.84
C ARG A 153 6.97 -10.09 2.97
N GLY A 154 5.84 -10.34 2.33
CA GLY A 154 5.25 -11.67 2.26
C GLY A 154 6.06 -12.62 1.38
N MET A 155 6.54 -12.14 0.24
CA MET A 155 7.35 -12.93 -0.69
C MET A 155 8.77 -13.21 -0.18
N SER A 156 9.28 -12.37 0.71
CA SER A 156 10.62 -12.52 1.33
C SER A 156 10.66 -13.50 2.50
N GLN A 157 9.55 -14.16 2.88
CA GLN A 157 9.57 -15.16 3.94
C GLN A 157 10.41 -16.39 3.52
N GLY A 158 11.19 -16.95 4.44
CA GLY A 158 12.18 -17.98 4.13
C GLY A 158 11.61 -19.35 3.71
N THR A 159 10.39 -19.68 4.12
CA THR A 159 9.74 -20.97 3.78
C THR A 159 8.41 -20.75 3.06
N PRO A 160 8.00 -21.65 2.13
CA PRO A 160 6.69 -21.57 1.47
C PRO A 160 5.52 -21.51 2.46
N GLN A 161 5.61 -22.26 3.57
CA GLN A 161 4.61 -22.22 4.63
C GLN A 161 4.55 -20.85 5.34
N ALA A 162 5.70 -20.21 5.60
CA ALA A 162 5.71 -18.88 6.19
C ALA A 162 5.16 -17.82 5.23
N LYS A 163 5.43 -17.95 3.91
CA LYS A 163 4.83 -17.10 2.87
C LYS A 163 3.31 -17.23 2.88
N PHE A 164 2.79 -18.45 2.87
CA PHE A 164 1.36 -18.73 2.93
C PHE A 164 0.70 -18.12 4.16
N ILE A 165 1.24 -18.40 5.36
CA ILE A 165 0.68 -17.89 6.62
C ILE A 165 0.66 -16.35 6.62
N TYR A 166 1.73 -15.72 6.12
CA TYR A 166 1.80 -14.27 6.05
C TYR A 166 0.76 -13.69 5.07
N LEU A 167 0.70 -14.21 3.84
CA LEU A 167 -0.21 -13.72 2.81
C LEU A 167 -1.69 -14.01 3.16
N ALA A 168 -1.97 -15.15 3.78
CA ALA A 168 -3.31 -15.48 4.28
C ALA A 168 -3.76 -14.51 5.40
N LYS A 169 -2.85 -14.16 6.32
CA LYS A 169 -3.14 -13.12 7.33
C LYS A 169 -3.39 -11.77 6.68
N LEU A 170 -2.56 -11.40 5.70
CA LEU A 170 -2.73 -10.14 4.97
C LEU A 170 -4.07 -10.10 4.24
N PHE A 171 -4.46 -11.19 3.58
CA PHE A 171 -5.77 -11.36 2.97
C PHE A 171 -6.92 -11.18 3.97
N ALA A 172 -6.83 -11.82 5.15
CA ALA A 172 -7.86 -11.70 6.18
C ALA A 172 -7.98 -10.25 6.68
N TYR A 173 -6.86 -9.59 7.00
CA TYR A 173 -6.87 -8.21 7.49
C TYR A 173 -7.37 -7.21 6.45
N THR A 174 -6.94 -7.36 5.20
CA THR A 174 -7.35 -6.46 4.12
C THR A 174 -8.82 -6.64 3.75
N THR A 175 -9.34 -7.87 3.77
CA THR A 175 -10.77 -8.15 3.58
C THR A 175 -11.61 -7.54 4.70
N LEU A 176 -11.22 -7.74 5.96
CA LEU A 176 -11.92 -7.13 7.11
C LEU A 176 -11.93 -5.60 7.03
N MET A 177 -10.79 -4.99 6.70
CA MET A 177 -10.70 -3.54 6.50
C MET A 177 -11.53 -3.07 5.30
N GLY A 178 -11.55 -3.84 4.21
CA GLY A 178 -12.39 -3.56 3.05
C GLY A 178 -13.87 -3.50 3.42
N GLY A 179 -14.34 -4.46 4.21
CA GLY A 179 -15.71 -4.47 4.74
C GLY A 179 -16.00 -3.29 5.65
N LEU A 180 -15.10 -2.96 6.59
CA LEU A 180 -15.27 -1.77 7.45
C LEU A 180 -15.33 -0.47 6.65
N VAL A 181 -14.45 -0.32 5.65
CA VAL A 181 -14.45 0.85 4.76
C VAL A 181 -15.75 0.91 3.95
N ASP A 182 -16.27 -0.22 3.49
CA ASP A 182 -17.54 -0.31 2.78
C ASP A 182 -18.70 0.20 3.64
N GLN A 183 -18.80 -0.33 4.86
CA GLN A 183 -19.82 0.04 5.84
C GLN A 183 -19.76 1.53 6.20
N ILE A 184 -18.56 2.07 6.46
CA ILE A 184 -18.38 3.50 6.72
C ILE A 184 -18.80 4.32 5.50
N GLN A 185 -18.45 3.89 4.29
CA GLN A 185 -18.84 4.61 3.08
C GLN A 185 -20.36 4.61 2.90
N ASN A 186 -21.05 3.51 3.18
CA ASN A 186 -22.51 3.42 3.12
C ASN A 186 -23.13 4.41 4.12
N ILE A 187 -22.67 4.43 5.37
CA ILE A 187 -23.12 5.43 6.36
C ILE A 187 -22.92 6.85 5.84
N THR A 188 -21.72 7.20 5.34
CA THR A 188 -21.45 8.56 4.84
C THR A 188 -22.29 8.96 3.62
N LYS A 189 -22.90 7.99 2.93
CA LYS A 189 -23.80 8.20 1.80
C LYS A 189 -25.28 8.25 2.20
N GLY A 190 -25.62 8.05 3.47
CA GLY A 190 -27.03 7.93 3.90
C GLY A 190 -27.62 6.53 3.72
N GLN A 191 -26.78 5.55 3.38
CA GLN A 191 -27.19 4.16 3.14
C GLN A 191 -27.03 3.33 4.42
N ASP A 192 -27.89 2.34 4.57
CA ASP A 192 -27.80 1.33 5.62
C ASP A 192 -26.57 0.45 5.46
N LEU A 193 -26.25 -0.27 6.54
CA LEU A 193 -25.16 -1.24 6.57
C LEU A 193 -25.53 -2.46 5.74
N ASP A 194 -24.59 -2.95 4.95
CA ASP A 194 -24.76 -4.21 4.21
C ASP A 194 -24.71 -5.39 5.20
N ASP A 195 -25.45 -6.48 4.95
CA ASP A 195 -25.36 -7.66 5.82
C ASP A 195 -23.98 -8.34 5.68
N PRO A 196 -23.19 -8.42 6.77
CA PRO A 196 -21.86 -9.01 6.73
C PRO A 196 -21.86 -10.53 6.46
N THR A 197 -23.01 -11.21 6.53
CA THR A 197 -23.11 -12.66 6.31
C THR A 197 -23.29 -13.03 4.84
N THR A 198 -23.62 -12.06 3.98
CA THR A 198 -23.84 -12.31 2.55
C THR A 198 -22.54 -12.53 1.77
N MET A 199 -22.61 -13.37 0.74
CA MET A 199 -21.50 -13.56 -0.20
C MET A 199 -21.18 -12.25 -0.96
N ASP A 200 -22.20 -11.44 -1.25
CA ASP A 200 -22.02 -10.15 -1.93
C ASP A 200 -21.17 -9.19 -1.07
N PHE A 201 -21.48 -9.05 0.23
CA PHE A 201 -20.67 -8.27 1.15
C PHE A 201 -19.24 -8.80 1.25
N PHE A 202 -19.07 -10.12 1.30
CA PHE A 202 -17.74 -10.72 1.37
C PHE A 202 -16.91 -10.42 0.11
N LEU A 203 -17.51 -10.54 -1.08
CA LEU A 203 -16.86 -10.20 -2.35
C LEU A 203 -16.57 -8.70 -2.46
N LYS A 204 -17.52 -7.83 -2.09
CA LYS A 204 -17.30 -6.37 -1.98
C LYS A 204 -16.14 -6.05 -1.04
N SER A 205 -16.05 -6.73 0.10
CA SER A 205 -14.98 -6.55 1.09
C SER A 205 -13.61 -6.96 0.55
N ILE A 206 -13.52 -8.06 -0.21
CA ILE A 206 -12.29 -8.47 -0.90
C ILE A 206 -11.85 -7.41 -1.90
N VAL A 207 -12.79 -6.94 -2.73
CA VAL A 207 -12.55 -5.96 -3.79
C VAL A 207 -12.10 -4.63 -3.18
N LYS A 208 -12.84 -4.09 -2.21
CA LYS A 208 -12.47 -2.84 -1.52
C LYS A 208 -11.19 -2.96 -0.71
N GLY A 209 -10.93 -4.14 -0.15
CA GLY A 209 -9.70 -4.45 0.56
C GLY A 209 -8.48 -4.63 -0.34
N GLY A 210 -8.68 -4.84 -1.65
CA GLY A 210 -7.61 -5.19 -2.58
C GLY A 210 -6.94 -6.53 -2.24
N SER A 211 -7.66 -7.44 -1.57
CA SER A 211 -7.08 -8.63 -0.96
C SER A 211 -6.92 -9.80 -1.93
N ALA A 212 -7.62 -9.77 -3.07
CA ALA A 212 -7.66 -10.85 -4.05
C ALA A 212 -6.27 -11.29 -4.54
N SER A 213 -5.36 -10.33 -4.75
CA SER A 213 -3.98 -10.61 -5.17
C SER A 213 -3.21 -11.42 -4.13
N PHE A 214 -3.37 -11.12 -2.84
CA PHE A 214 -2.69 -11.85 -1.76
C PHE A 214 -3.20 -13.29 -1.63
N LEU A 215 -4.49 -13.53 -1.87
CA LEU A 215 -5.06 -14.88 -1.86
C LEU A 215 -4.51 -15.73 -3.02
N ALA A 216 -4.47 -15.15 -4.24
CA ALA A 216 -3.89 -15.83 -5.40
C ALA A 216 -2.42 -16.23 -5.15
N ASP A 217 -1.64 -15.33 -4.55
CA ASP A 217 -0.23 -15.57 -4.23
C ASP A 217 -0.04 -16.53 -3.04
N ALA A 218 -0.92 -16.48 -2.03
CA ALA A 218 -0.89 -17.45 -0.94
C ALA A 218 -1.12 -18.87 -1.46
N VAL A 219 -2.19 -19.07 -2.23
CA VAL A 219 -2.57 -20.38 -2.77
C VAL A 219 -1.48 -20.90 -3.70
N SER A 220 -0.91 -20.06 -4.57
CA SER A 220 0.18 -20.48 -5.47
C SER A 220 1.47 -20.86 -4.74
N ALA A 221 1.73 -20.32 -3.55
CA ALA A 221 2.88 -20.70 -2.73
C ALA A 221 2.78 -22.11 -2.13
N THR A 222 1.58 -22.70 -2.09
CA THR A 222 1.31 -24.03 -1.49
C THR A 222 0.71 -25.04 -2.45
N ALA A 223 0.16 -24.60 -3.58
CA ALA A 223 -0.53 -25.47 -4.51
C ALA A 223 0.45 -26.25 -5.38
N ASP A 224 0.31 -27.58 -5.40
CA ASP A 224 0.71 -28.37 -6.56
C ASP A 224 -0.15 -27.95 -7.78
N PRO A 225 0.38 -27.92 -9.02
CA PRO A 225 -0.28 -27.35 -10.20
C PRO A 225 -1.67 -27.91 -10.56
N THR A 226 -2.09 -29.00 -9.93
CA THR A 226 -3.19 -29.87 -10.34
C THR A 226 -4.55 -29.50 -9.73
N ASP A 227 -4.60 -28.70 -8.67
CA ASP A 227 -5.87 -28.47 -7.96
C ASP A 227 -6.68 -27.33 -8.60
N ARG A 228 -7.72 -27.71 -9.35
CA ARG A 228 -8.55 -26.81 -10.18
C ARG A 228 -9.69 -26.16 -9.39
N SER A 229 -10.11 -26.73 -8.26
CA SER A 229 -11.36 -26.37 -7.58
C SER A 229 -11.37 -24.99 -6.91
N PHE A 230 -10.21 -24.39 -6.64
CA PHE A 230 -10.12 -23.09 -5.94
C PHE A 230 -9.81 -21.91 -6.89
N LYS A 231 -9.28 -22.20 -8.09
CA LYS A 231 -8.96 -21.19 -9.11
C LYS A 231 -10.22 -20.55 -9.70
N ASP A 232 -11.31 -21.31 -9.81
CA ASP A 232 -12.58 -20.83 -10.34
C ASP A 232 -13.27 -19.76 -9.47
N TRP A 233 -12.93 -19.69 -8.17
CA TRP A 233 -13.51 -18.71 -7.24
C TRP A 233 -12.73 -17.39 -7.15
N ILE A 234 -11.41 -17.42 -7.37
CA ILE A 234 -10.52 -16.24 -7.24
C ILE A 234 -10.52 -15.39 -8.52
N ILE A 235 -10.65 -16.02 -9.69
CA ILE A 235 -10.50 -15.36 -10.99
C ILE A 235 -11.59 -14.29 -11.26
N PRO A 236 -12.87 -14.46 -10.90
CA PRO A 236 -13.89 -13.45 -11.23
C PRO A 236 -13.75 -12.13 -10.46
N ALA A 237 -13.33 -12.16 -9.18
CA ALA A 237 -13.31 -10.98 -8.32
C ALA A 237 -12.14 -10.03 -8.63
N ALA A 238 -10.96 -10.56 -8.96
CA ALA A 238 -9.78 -9.76 -9.31
C ALA A 238 -9.89 -9.09 -10.68
N PHE A 239 -10.59 -9.73 -11.63
CA PHE A 239 -10.71 -9.24 -13.00
C PHE A 239 -11.78 -8.15 -13.20
N LYS A 240 -12.76 -8.02 -12.30
CA LYS A 240 -13.80 -6.98 -12.41
C LYS A 240 -13.21 -5.57 -12.29
N ASP A 241 -12.23 -5.38 -11.41
CA ASP A 241 -11.55 -4.09 -11.22
C ASP A 241 -10.57 -3.76 -12.35
N VAL A 242 -9.78 -4.75 -12.79
CA VAL A 242 -8.86 -4.58 -13.94
C VAL A 242 -9.66 -4.33 -15.22
N GLY A 243 -10.81 -5.01 -15.39
CA GLY A 243 -11.72 -4.81 -16.50
C GLY A 243 -12.25 -3.38 -16.55
N ASN A 244 -12.65 -2.80 -15.42
CA ASN A 244 -13.16 -1.42 -15.35
C ASN A 244 -12.09 -0.37 -15.64
N VAL A 245 -10.84 -0.58 -15.20
CA VAL A 245 -9.72 0.31 -15.52
C VAL A 245 -9.32 0.14 -16.99
N ALA A 246 -9.30 -1.09 -17.51
CA ALA A 246 -8.98 -1.37 -18.90
C ALA A 246 -10.05 -0.83 -19.87
N THR A 247 -11.34 -0.90 -19.54
CA THR A 247 -12.44 -0.33 -20.35
C THR A 247 -12.44 1.19 -20.31
N MET A 248 -12.08 1.79 -19.17
CA MET A 248 -11.92 3.24 -19.04
C MET A 248 -10.70 3.78 -19.82
N VAL A 249 -9.61 3.02 -19.89
CA VAL A 249 -8.38 3.38 -20.64
C VAL A 249 -8.50 3.07 -22.13
N SER A 250 -9.20 2.00 -22.52
CA SER A 250 -9.38 1.59 -23.92
C SER A 250 -10.51 2.33 -24.65
N GLY A 251 -11.24 3.22 -23.97
CA GLY A 251 -12.39 3.94 -24.54
C GLY A 251 -13.66 3.09 -24.70
N ALA A 252 -13.60 1.79 -24.40
CA ALA A 252 -14.74 0.87 -24.42
C ALA A 252 -15.79 1.16 -23.32
N GLY A 253 -15.49 2.09 -22.40
CA GLY A 253 -16.45 2.61 -21.42
C GLY A 253 -17.62 3.41 -22.02
N GLN A 254 -17.66 3.65 -23.33
CA GLN A 254 -18.79 4.31 -23.99
C GLN A 254 -20.12 3.55 -23.82
N HIS A 255 -20.11 2.22 -23.71
CA HIS A 255 -21.34 1.46 -23.44
C HIS A 255 -21.88 1.66 -22.00
N TYR A 256 -21.04 2.03 -21.03
CA TYR A 256 -21.50 2.44 -19.70
C TYR A 256 -22.05 3.88 -19.66
N LEU A 257 -21.74 4.68 -20.68
CA LEU A 257 -22.28 6.03 -20.85
C LEU A 257 -23.62 6.02 -21.61
N GLU A 258 -23.81 5.09 -22.54
CA GLU A 258 -25.02 4.99 -23.38
C GLU A 258 -26.28 4.50 -22.63
N GLU A 259 -26.14 3.76 -21.52
CA GLU A 259 -27.28 3.33 -20.69
C GLU A 259 -27.72 4.36 -19.63
N ARG A 260 -27.11 5.54 -19.59
CA ARG A 260 -27.59 6.61 -18.72
C ARG A 260 -28.81 7.28 -19.35
N GLU A 261 -30.00 6.88 -18.92
CA GLU A 261 -31.19 7.74 -18.91
C GLU A 261 -31.01 8.89 -17.89
N SER A 262 -29.95 9.67 -18.06
CA SER A 262 -29.73 10.90 -17.34
C SER A 262 -30.31 12.01 -18.21
N SER A 263 -31.38 12.66 -17.76
CA SER A 263 -31.76 13.96 -18.31
C SER A 263 -30.50 14.83 -18.40
N TYR A 264 -30.29 15.51 -19.54
CA TYR A 264 -29.17 16.42 -19.75
C TYR A 264 -29.02 17.45 -18.60
N GLY A 265 -30.14 17.78 -17.92
CA GLY A 265 -30.16 18.62 -16.73
C GLY A 265 -29.53 17.96 -15.49
N ALA A 266 -29.80 16.68 -15.23
CA ALA A 266 -29.22 15.94 -14.11
C ALA A 266 -27.68 15.80 -14.25
N GLU A 267 -27.18 15.71 -15.47
CA GLU A 267 -25.74 15.69 -15.76
C GLU A 267 -25.08 17.06 -15.59
N ALA A 268 -25.78 18.14 -15.97
CA ALA A 268 -25.34 19.51 -15.71
C ALA A 268 -25.23 19.79 -14.20
N VAL A 269 -26.22 19.36 -13.41
CA VAL A 269 -26.17 19.47 -11.94
C VAL A 269 -25.01 18.68 -11.34
N ASN A 270 -24.74 17.47 -11.83
CA ASN A 270 -23.59 16.68 -11.37
C ASN A 270 -22.24 17.33 -11.73
N THR A 271 -22.14 17.98 -12.88
CA THR A 271 -20.95 18.75 -13.29
C THR A 271 -20.72 19.95 -12.38
N ILE A 272 -21.79 20.69 -12.04
CA ILE A 272 -21.72 21.81 -11.08
C ILE A 272 -21.32 21.29 -9.70
N LYS A 273 -21.92 20.18 -9.25
CA LYS A 273 -21.57 19.49 -8.01
C LYS A 273 -20.07 19.19 -7.93
N ASN A 274 -19.53 18.56 -8.96
CA ASN A 274 -18.12 18.16 -8.96
C ASN A 274 -17.14 19.35 -8.94
N ASN A 275 -17.60 20.55 -9.33
CA ASN A 275 -16.80 21.77 -9.35
C ASN A 275 -17.10 22.74 -8.19
N THR A 276 -18.05 22.41 -7.29
CA THR A 276 -18.42 23.30 -6.19
C THR A 276 -17.44 23.14 -5.02
N PRO A 277 -16.78 24.22 -4.56
CA PRO A 277 -15.91 24.18 -3.39
C PRO A 277 -16.68 23.68 -2.16
N PHE A 278 -15.99 22.99 -1.25
CA PHE A 278 -16.53 22.45 0.02
C PHE A 278 -17.53 21.28 -0.09
N GLN A 279 -18.00 20.90 -1.28
CA GLN A 279 -18.89 19.74 -1.43
C GLN A 279 -18.20 18.39 -1.16
N ASN A 280 -16.89 18.30 -1.41
CA ASN A 280 -16.13 17.07 -1.19
C ASN A 280 -15.77 16.82 0.28
N VAL A 281 -16.22 17.65 1.20
CA VAL A 281 -15.94 17.53 2.63
C VAL A 281 -16.84 16.44 3.22
N TRP A 282 -16.23 15.36 3.74
CA TRP A 282 -16.93 14.13 4.11
C TRP A 282 -18.05 14.32 5.15
N TYR A 283 -17.94 15.30 6.05
CA TYR A 283 -18.93 15.55 7.11
C TYR A 283 -20.12 16.42 6.66
N THR A 284 -19.98 17.23 5.60
CA THR A 284 -21.09 18.04 5.05
C THR A 284 -21.68 17.45 3.77
N ARG A 285 -20.93 16.55 3.10
CA ARG A 285 -21.30 15.98 1.81
C ARG A 285 -22.71 15.41 1.81
N LEU A 286 -23.06 14.64 2.83
CA LEU A 286 -24.37 13.99 2.89
C LEU A 286 -25.50 15.03 2.93
N VAL A 287 -25.39 16.01 3.84
CA VAL A 287 -26.38 17.09 3.98
C VAL A 287 -26.52 17.88 2.69
N PHE A 288 -25.40 18.23 2.06
CA PHE A 288 -25.40 19.00 0.82
C PHE A 288 -26.00 18.20 -0.35
N ASP A 289 -25.66 16.92 -0.44
CA ASP A 289 -26.20 16.03 -1.47
C ASP A 289 -27.70 15.85 -1.33
N ARG A 290 -28.21 15.76 -0.10
CA ARG A 290 -29.62 15.53 0.22
C ARG A 290 -30.49 16.78 0.15
N ILE A 291 -29.97 17.95 0.54
CA ILE A 291 -30.77 19.18 0.60
C ILE A 291 -30.60 20.04 -0.66
N VAL A 292 -29.37 20.18 -1.18
CA VAL A 292 -29.09 21.14 -2.25
C VAL A 292 -29.10 20.44 -3.60
N ILE A 293 -28.32 19.37 -3.74
CA ILE A 293 -28.16 18.72 -5.04
C ILE A 293 -29.42 18.00 -5.47
N ALA A 294 -30.01 17.26 -4.54
CA ALA A 294 -31.16 16.46 -4.88
C ALA A 294 -32.38 17.34 -5.20
N GLU A 295 -32.53 18.51 -4.54
CA GLU A 295 -33.52 19.53 -4.91
C GLU A 295 -33.28 20.08 -6.32
N LEU A 296 -32.03 20.44 -6.65
CA LEU A 296 -31.68 20.87 -8.00
C LEU A 296 -31.96 19.77 -9.04
N GLN A 297 -31.72 18.51 -8.72
CA GLN A 297 -32.01 17.38 -9.61
C GLN A 297 -33.51 17.26 -9.89
N ASP A 298 -34.36 17.37 -8.87
CA ASP A 298 -35.81 17.33 -9.04
C ASP A 298 -36.35 18.53 -9.84
N MET A 299 -35.76 19.73 -9.66
CA MET A 299 -36.12 20.90 -10.45
C MET A 299 -35.91 20.70 -11.97
N PHE A 300 -34.93 19.89 -12.36
CA PHE A 300 -34.62 19.60 -13.76
C PHE A 300 -35.24 18.29 -14.26
N ASP A 301 -35.54 17.35 -13.36
CA ASP A 301 -36.15 16.06 -13.66
C ASP A 301 -37.00 15.60 -12.46
N GLU A 302 -38.31 15.87 -12.53
CA GLU A 302 -39.25 15.58 -11.46
C GLU A 302 -39.28 14.06 -11.14
N GLY A 303 -39.21 13.73 -9.85
CA GLY A 303 -39.18 12.35 -9.36
C GLY A 303 -37.87 11.59 -9.63
N TYR A 304 -36.78 12.28 -10.02
CA TYR A 304 -35.48 11.65 -10.25
C TYR A 304 -34.96 10.93 -8.99
N ARG A 305 -35.17 11.51 -7.80
CA ARG A 305 -34.72 10.93 -6.53
C ARG A 305 -35.42 9.64 -6.18
N GLU A 306 -36.75 9.60 -6.28
CA GLU A 306 -37.55 8.40 -6.02
C GLU A 306 -37.13 7.27 -6.96
N ARG A 307 -37.00 7.54 -8.27
CA ARG A 307 -36.53 6.55 -9.24
C ARG A 307 -35.12 6.03 -8.93
N LYS A 308 -34.25 6.91 -8.42
CA LYS A 308 -32.88 6.55 -8.03
C LYS A 308 -32.86 5.72 -6.75
N GLN A 309 -33.64 6.09 -5.74
CA GLN A 309 -33.78 5.34 -4.49
C GLN A 309 -34.34 3.95 -4.75
N TYR A 310 -35.47 3.88 -5.47
CA TYR A 310 -36.13 2.62 -5.85
C TYR A 310 -35.18 1.67 -6.59
N ARG A 311 -34.33 2.19 -7.47
CA ARG A 311 -33.32 1.38 -8.19
C ARG A 311 -32.27 0.82 -7.24
N LEU A 312 -31.80 1.62 -6.28
CA LEU A 312 -30.79 1.19 -5.31
C LEU A 312 -31.36 0.14 -4.35
N GLU A 313 -32.58 0.32 -3.89
CA GLU A 313 -33.31 -0.66 -3.07
C GLU A 313 -33.55 -1.96 -3.85
N THR A 314 -34.06 -1.88 -5.08
CA THR A 314 -34.47 -3.06 -5.86
C THR A 314 -33.29 -3.82 -6.46
N GLN A 315 -32.27 -3.12 -7.01
CA GLN A 315 -31.16 -3.77 -7.72
C GLN A 315 -29.98 -4.12 -6.82
N HIS A 316 -29.79 -3.38 -5.72
CA HIS A 316 -28.64 -3.55 -4.82
C HIS A 316 -29.02 -3.96 -3.40
N ASN A 317 -30.31 -4.23 -3.14
CA ASN A 317 -30.83 -4.58 -1.81
C ASN A 317 -30.36 -3.59 -0.73
N GLN A 318 -30.32 -2.30 -1.09
CA GLN A 318 -29.73 -1.26 -0.27
C GLN A 318 -30.83 -0.42 0.39
N GLY A 319 -30.95 -0.52 1.70
CA GLY A 319 -31.74 0.41 2.52
C GLY A 319 -31.05 1.76 2.72
N PHE A 320 -31.86 2.75 3.13
CA PHE A 320 -31.41 4.09 3.49
C PHE A 320 -31.83 4.43 4.92
N TRP A 321 -30.91 5.01 5.68
CA TRP A 321 -31.22 5.62 6.98
C TRP A 321 -31.55 7.11 6.84
N TRP A 322 -31.13 7.71 5.73
CA TRP A 322 -31.61 9.01 5.30
C TRP A 322 -31.97 8.89 3.83
N ASP A 323 -33.27 8.98 3.56
CA ASP A 323 -33.86 8.80 2.24
C ASP A 323 -33.51 9.94 1.27
N LEU A 324 -33.58 9.66 -0.03
CA LEU A 324 -33.16 10.63 -1.05
C LEU A 324 -34.12 11.79 -1.11
N ASP A 325 -35.40 11.56 -0.89
CA ASP A 325 -36.48 12.55 -0.82
C ASP A 325 -36.52 13.36 0.49
N ASN A 326 -35.71 12.99 1.50
CA ASN A 326 -35.72 13.55 2.86
C ASN A 326 -37.02 13.33 3.64
N GLU A 327 -37.88 12.38 3.23
CA GLU A 327 -39.13 12.10 3.94
C GLU A 327 -38.87 11.37 5.27
N GLU A 328 -37.86 10.49 5.30
CA GLU A 328 -37.49 9.72 6.48
C GLU A 328 -36.00 9.88 6.84
N VAL A 329 -35.75 10.08 8.14
CA VAL A 329 -34.42 10.00 8.75
C VAL A 329 -34.52 9.10 9.98
N ARG A 330 -33.85 7.96 9.90
CA ARG A 330 -33.77 6.94 10.96
C ARG A 330 -32.32 6.60 11.28
N LEU A 331 -32.13 5.70 12.26
CA LEU A 331 -30.80 5.19 12.58
C LEU A 331 -30.36 4.18 11.51
N PRO A 332 -29.05 4.10 11.18
CA PRO A 332 -28.53 3.08 10.28
C PRO A 332 -28.80 1.68 10.83
N GLU A 333 -29.41 0.85 10.00
CA GLU A 333 -29.68 -0.55 10.30
C GLU A 333 -28.81 -1.47 9.43
N ILE A 334 -28.78 -2.76 9.76
CA ILE A 334 -28.15 -3.77 8.93
C ILE A 334 -29.24 -4.36 8.02
N ASN A 335 -29.04 -4.28 6.71
CA ASN A 335 -29.92 -4.85 5.69
C ASN A 335 -29.86 -6.39 5.76
N MET A 336 -30.66 -7.01 6.64
CA MET A 336 -30.76 -8.46 6.81
C MET A 336 -31.52 -9.17 5.69
#